data_AF-A0A401QAC4-F1
#
_entry.id   AF-A0A401QAC4-F1
#
_cell.length_a   1.000
_cell.length_b   1.000
_cell.length_c   1.000
_cell.angle_alpha   90.00
_cell.angle_beta   90.00
_cell.angle_gamma   90.00
#
_symmetry.space_group_name_H-M   'P 1'
#
loop_
_entity.id
_entity.type
_entity.pdbx_description
1 polymer ?
#
loop_
_entity_poly.entity_id
_entity_poly.type
_entity_poly.pdbx_seq_one_letter_code
_entity_poly.pdbx_strand_id
1 'polypeptide(L)'
;GYGRTYFSCTSAHTSTGDGSAMVTRAGLSNQDLEFVQFHPTGIYGAGCLITEGCRGEGGILINHEGERFMERYAPVAKDLASRDVVSRSITIEIREGR
;
A
#
# COMPACT_ATOMS: atom_id res chain seq x y z
N GLY A 1 6.43 2.01 13.48
CA GLY A 1 5.11 2.54 13.10
C GLY A 1 4.02 1.82 13.87
N TYR A 2 2.76 2.04 13.49
CA TYR A 2 1.58 1.48 14.15
C TYR A 2 0.72 0.63 13.19
N GLY A 3 1.34 -0.01 12.18
CA GLY A 3 0.58 -0.74 11.14
C GLY A 3 -0.36 -1.83 11.66
N ARG A 4 -0.15 -2.33 12.89
CA ARG A 4 -1.05 -3.29 13.55
C ARG A 4 -2.36 -2.70 14.04
N THR A 5 -2.64 -1.42 13.80
CA THR A 5 -3.99 -0.87 13.88
C THR A 5 -4.89 -1.35 12.72
N TYR A 6 -4.31 -1.88 11.63
CA TYR A 6 -5.04 -2.40 10.48
C TYR A 6 -5.15 -3.93 10.52
N PHE A 7 -6.27 -4.44 9.99
CA PHE A 7 -6.53 -5.87 9.89
C PHE A 7 -5.53 -6.58 8.96
N SER A 8 -5.23 -5.96 7.81
CA SER A 8 -4.21 -6.43 6.85
C SER A 8 -3.09 -5.42 6.76
N CYS A 9 -1.86 -5.84 7.03
CA CYS A 9 -0.67 -5.01 6.95
C CYS A 9 0.59 -5.85 6.70
N THR A 10 1.59 -5.27 6.04
CA THR A 10 2.93 -5.87 5.88
C THR A 10 3.76 -5.83 7.17
N SER A 11 3.30 -5.06 8.16
CA SER A 11 4.04 -4.82 9.40
C SER A 11 4.09 -6.09 10.26
N ALA A 12 5.23 -6.28 10.94
CA ALA A 12 5.38 -7.32 11.95
C ALA A 12 4.33 -7.16 13.08
N HIS A 13 4.09 -8.24 13.82
CA HIS A 13 3.18 -8.21 14.98
C HIS A 13 3.58 -7.17 16.04
N THR A 14 4.87 -6.81 16.09
CA THR A 14 5.44 -5.84 17.05
C THR A 14 5.29 -4.37 16.64
N SER A 15 4.68 -4.07 15.49
CA SER A 15 4.49 -2.68 15.03
C SER A 15 3.20 -2.05 15.59
N THR A 16 3.17 -1.88 16.92
CA THR A 16 1.97 -1.52 17.72
C THR A 16 1.88 -0.05 18.12
N GLY A 17 2.86 0.78 17.75
CA GLY A 17 2.81 2.23 18.02
C GLY A 17 3.19 2.66 19.44
N ASP A 18 3.85 1.80 20.22
CA ASP A 18 4.20 2.06 21.63
C ASP A 18 4.92 3.41 21.82
N GLY A 19 5.85 3.74 20.91
CA GLY A 19 6.57 5.01 20.88
C GLY A 19 5.65 6.22 20.70
N SER A 20 4.78 6.20 19.68
CA SER A 20 3.80 7.26 19.45
C SER A 20 2.86 7.44 20.65
N ALA A 21 2.48 6.34 21.30
CA ALA A 21 1.65 6.37 22.49
C ALA A 21 2.38 6.97 23.72
N MET A 22 3.68 6.74 23.87
CA MET A 22 4.50 7.39 24.90
C MET A 22 4.54 8.91 24.72
N VAL A 23 4.72 9.39 23.48
CA VAL A 23 4.69 10.82 23.15
C VAL A 23 3.35 11.44 23.54
N THR A 24 2.23 10.80 23.16
CA THR A 24 0.89 11.28 23.56
C THR A 24 0.70 11.32 25.08
N ARG A 25 1.16 10.28 25.80
CA ARG A 25 1.07 10.24 27.28
C ARG A 25 1.92 11.30 27.96
N ALA A 26 2.99 11.76 27.31
CA ALA A 26 3.80 12.88 27.78
C ALA A 26 3.17 14.26 27.49
N GLY A 27 1.96 14.30 26.90
CA GLY A 27 1.30 15.55 26.51
C GLY A 27 1.90 16.23 25.28
N LEU A 28 2.70 15.50 24.50
CA LEU A 28 3.31 15.99 23.26
C LEU A 28 2.49 15.57 22.04
N SER A 29 2.53 16.38 21.00
CA SER A 29 1.80 16.13 19.76
C SER A 29 2.49 15.07 18.90
N ASN A 30 1.69 14.15 18.35
CA ASN A 30 2.04 13.47 17.11
C ASN A 30 1.55 14.34 15.93
N GLN A 31 2.03 14.04 14.73
CA GLN A 31 1.68 14.78 13.52
C GLN A 31 1.31 13.80 12.39
N ASP A 32 0.35 14.19 11.55
CA ASP A 32 0.01 13.53 10.29
C ASP A 32 -0.34 12.03 10.42
N LEU A 33 -0.97 11.64 11.54
CA LEU A 33 -1.34 10.24 11.83
C LEU A 33 -2.42 9.70 10.89
N GLU A 34 -3.15 10.56 10.19
CA GLU A 34 -4.12 10.20 9.17
C GLU A 34 -3.48 9.73 7.85
N PHE A 35 -2.19 10.06 7.62
CA PHE A 35 -1.48 9.70 6.39
C PHE A 35 -0.90 8.29 6.46
N VAL A 36 -1.75 7.29 6.31
CA VAL A 36 -1.35 5.87 6.28
C VAL A 36 -1.05 5.41 4.86
N GLN A 37 0.18 4.97 4.62
CA GLN A 37 0.60 4.41 3.33
C GLN A 37 0.17 2.94 3.19
N PHE A 38 -0.44 2.62 2.04
CA PHE A 38 -0.68 1.25 1.60
C PHE A 38 0.36 0.86 0.54
N HIS A 39 0.94 -0.33 0.67
CA HIS A 39 1.84 -0.85 -0.33
C HIS A 39 1.04 -1.57 -1.42
N PRO A 40 1.25 -1.28 -2.72
CA PRO A 40 0.41 -1.83 -3.79
C PRO A 40 0.46 -3.36 -3.91
N THR A 41 1.61 -3.96 -3.62
CA THR A 41 1.88 -5.39 -3.85
C THR A 41 2.20 -6.13 -2.54
N GLY A 42 1.32 -6.03 -1.55
CA GLY A 42 1.31 -7.01 -0.44
C GLY A 42 0.70 -8.32 -0.93
N ILE A 43 1.31 -9.47 -0.62
CA ILE A 43 0.77 -10.76 -1.09
C ILE A 43 -0.61 -11.01 -0.47
N TYR A 44 -1.56 -11.42 -1.31
CA TYR A 44 -2.94 -11.66 -0.89
C TYR A 44 -3.02 -12.73 0.21
N GLY A 45 -3.95 -12.55 1.16
CA GLY A 45 -4.11 -13.41 2.33
C GLY A 45 -3.10 -13.10 3.44
N ALA A 46 -1.81 -13.38 3.22
CA ALA A 46 -0.79 -13.29 4.27
C ALA A 46 -0.28 -11.86 4.55
N GLY A 47 -0.29 -10.98 3.56
CA GLY A 47 0.16 -9.59 3.70
C GLY A 47 1.68 -9.39 3.67
N CYS A 48 2.49 -10.44 3.47
CA CYS A 48 3.94 -10.30 3.26
C CYS A 48 4.26 -9.38 2.08
N LEU A 49 5.28 -8.54 2.23
CA LEU A 49 5.70 -7.59 1.20
C LEU A 49 6.25 -8.32 -0.03
N ILE A 50 5.74 -7.99 -1.21
CA ILE A 50 6.45 -8.21 -2.49
C ILE A 50 7.09 -6.89 -2.88
N THR A 51 8.42 -6.91 -3.04
CA THR A 51 9.22 -5.70 -3.27
C THR A 51 8.72 -4.89 -4.46
N GLU A 52 8.75 -3.56 -4.34
CA GLU A 52 8.51 -2.65 -5.45
C GLU A 52 9.47 -2.88 -6.61
N GLY A 53 10.65 -3.44 -6.33
CA GLY A 53 11.60 -3.89 -7.35
C GLY A 53 10.96 -4.85 -8.37
N CYS A 54 9.92 -5.60 -8.02
CA CYS A 54 9.21 -6.40 -9.01
C CYS A 54 8.63 -5.54 -10.15
N ARG A 55 8.03 -4.38 -9.84
CA ARG A 55 7.55 -3.42 -10.85
C ARG A 55 8.71 -2.63 -11.46
N GLY A 56 9.67 -2.23 -10.63
CA GLY A 56 10.91 -1.55 -11.04
C GLY A 56 11.68 -2.29 -12.14
N GLU A 57 11.76 -3.61 -12.02
CA GLU A 57 12.46 -4.53 -12.93
C GLU A 57 11.54 -5.06 -14.05
N GLY A 58 10.41 -4.41 -14.32
CA GLY A 58 9.55 -4.69 -15.48
C GLY A 58 8.32 -5.58 -15.22
N GLY A 59 8.05 -5.94 -13.97
CA GLY A 59 6.80 -6.61 -13.59
C GLY A 59 5.59 -5.73 -13.86
N ILE A 60 4.49 -6.36 -14.25
CA ILE A 60 3.26 -5.69 -14.68
C ILE A 60 2.08 -6.07 -13.79
N LEU A 61 1.19 -5.12 -13.55
CA LEU A 61 -0.08 -5.36 -12.90
C LEU A 61 -1.14 -5.69 -13.96
N ILE A 62 -1.84 -6.80 -13.75
CA ILE A 62 -2.88 -7.31 -14.65
C ILE A 62 -4.17 -7.56 -13.83
N ASN A 63 -5.32 -7.22 -14.38
CA ASN A 63 -6.65 -7.52 -13.81
C ASN A 63 -7.15 -8.91 -14.27
N HIS A 64 -8.32 -9.39 -13.82
CA HIS A 64 -8.79 -10.73 -14.19
C HIS A 64 -9.14 -10.87 -15.70
N GLU A 65 -9.32 -9.75 -16.40
CA GLU A 65 -9.57 -9.70 -17.84
C GLU A 65 -8.28 -9.79 -18.68
N GLY A 66 -7.11 -9.76 -18.03
CA GLY A 66 -5.82 -9.77 -18.72
C GLY A 66 -5.31 -8.39 -19.13
N GLU A 67 -6.00 -7.30 -18.75
CA GLU A 67 -5.58 -5.92 -19.06
C GLU A 67 -4.39 -5.50 -18.19
N ARG A 68 -3.35 -4.96 -18.81
CA ARG A 68 -2.31 -4.18 -18.13
C ARG A 68 -2.85 -2.79 -17.76
N PHE A 69 -3.79 -2.74 -16.82
CA PHE A 69 -4.63 -1.58 -16.52
C PHE A 69 -3.87 -0.30 -16.14
N MET A 70 -2.63 -0.40 -15.62
CA MET A 70 -1.85 0.79 -15.26
C MET A 70 -1.49 1.68 -16.45
N GLU A 71 -1.49 1.15 -17.68
CA GLU A 71 -1.31 1.96 -18.90
C GLU A 71 -2.46 2.97 -19.10
N ARG A 72 -3.65 2.66 -18.58
CA ARG A 72 -4.83 3.55 -18.61
C ARG A 72 -4.80 4.60 -17.50
N TYR A 73 -4.42 4.22 -16.27
CA TYR A 73 -4.42 5.14 -15.13
C TYR A 73 -3.20 6.06 -15.06
N ALA A 74 -2.04 5.61 -15.54
CA ALA A 74 -0.81 6.39 -15.55
C ALA A 74 -0.07 6.19 -16.89
N PRO A 75 -0.50 6.85 -17.98
CA PRO A 75 -0.02 6.55 -19.34
C PRO A 75 1.51 6.64 -19.53
N VAL A 76 2.18 7.51 -18.75
CA VAL A 76 3.63 7.68 -18.79
C VAL A 76 4.33 6.71 -17.84
N ALA A 77 4.03 6.78 -16.54
CA ALA A 77 4.75 6.02 -15.51
C ALA A 77 4.32 4.55 -15.42
N LYS A 78 3.10 4.23 -15.85
CA LYS A 78 2.50 2.89 -15.81
C LYS A 78 2.63 2.28 -14.40
N ASP A 79 3.15 1.07 -14.31
CA ASP A 79 3.40 0.35 -13.05
C ASP A 79 4.42 1.04 -12.12
N LEU A 80 5.16 2.04 -12.62
CA LEU A 80 6.11 2.86 -11.85
C LEU A 80 5.51 4.19 -11.36
N ALA A 81 4.20 4.38 -11.47
CA ALA A 81 3.53 5.49 -10.81
C ALA A 81 3.72 5.44 -9.28
N SER A 82 3.46 6.56 -8.60
CA SER A 82 3.58 6.63 -7.14
C SER A 82 2.67 5.62 -6.45
N ARG A 83 3.08 5.16 -5.27
CA ARG A 83 2.38 4.08 -4.53
C ARG A 83 0.91 4.37 -4.27
N ASP A 84 0.57 5.61 -3.97
CA ASP A 84 -0.80 6.05 -3.74
C ASP A 84 -1.64 5.94 -5.02
N VAL A 85 -1.09 6.33 -6.18
CA VAL A 85 -1.76 6.20 -7.49
C VAL A 85 -1.98 4.73 -7.82
N VAL A 86 -0.94 3.90 -7.75
CA VAL A 86 -1.04 2.46 -8.06
C VAL A 86 -2.05 1.76 -7.15
N SER A 87 -2.00 2.03 -5.84
CA SER A 87 -2.93 1.40 -4.87
C SER A 87 -4.39 1.81 -5.10
N ARG A 88 -4.62 3.08 -5.46
CA ARG A 88 -5.96 3.57 -5.84
C ARG A 88 -6.45 2.91 -7.12
N SER A 89 -5.61 2.80 -8.15
CA SER A 89 -5.96 2.15 -9.42
C SER A 89 -6.34 0.68 -9.21
N ILE A 90 -5.55 -0.09 -8.45
CA ILE A 90 -5.88 -1.48 -8.08
C ILE A 90 -7.24 -1.55 -7.38
N THR A 91 -7.48 -0.65 -6.43
CA THR A 91 -8.75 -0.62 -5.69
C THR A 91 -9.95 -0.30 -6.60
N ILE A 92 -9.76 0.57 -7.59
CA ILE A 92 -10.79 0.91 -8.58
C ILE A 92 -11.10 -0.31 -9.45
N GLU A 93 -10.08 -0.99 -10.00
CA GLU A 93 -10.27 -2.23 -10.80
C GLU A 93 -11.14 -3.25 -10.05
N ILE A 94 -10.75 -3.58 -8.82
CA ILE A 94 -11.47 -4.56 -7.99
C ILE A 94 -12.92 -4.13 -7.73
N ARG A 95 -13.15 -2.86 -7.44
CA ARG A 95 -14.51 -2.32 -7.18
C ARG A 95 -15.38 -2.27 -8.42
N GLU A 96 -14.76 -2.14 -9.60
CA GLU A 96 -15.44 -2.20 -10.88
C GLU A 96 -15.59 -3.64 -11.40
N GLY A 97 -15.20 -4.63 -10.59
CA GLY A 97 -15.36 -6.05 -10.88
C GLY A 97 -14.29 -6.63 -11.80
N ARG A 98 -13.15 -5.93 -11.95
CA ARG A 98 -12.02 -6.34 -12.79
C ARG A 98 -10.82 -6.81 -11.98
#